data_AF-A0A6A7YYI8-F1
#
_entry.id   AF-A0A6A7YYI8-F1
#
_cell.length_a   1.000
_cell.length_b   1.000
_cell.length_c   1.000
_cell.angle_alpha   90.00
_cell.angle_beta   90.00
_cell.angle_gamma   90.00
#
_symmetry.space_group_name_H-M   'P 1'
#
loop_
_entity.id
_entity.type
_entity.pdbx_description
1 polymer ?
#
loop_
_entity_poly.entity_id
_entity_poly.type
_entity_poly.pdbx_seq_one_letter_code
_entity_poly.pdbx_strand_id
1 'polypeptide(L)'
;MKYSTLQKVLHALSALTIIWLLMSGFYAGLISEDAALKRLIGELNVSVSLSLAPFFLLRLCVSFGRGYGALVGVKNLMPWLVFFVHTMMYVSVVIVLISGVFMMDRPIIFFNVVTFPQPLSSVDMTGLFGRIHTPACGVLAALITLHVVAVIKHQLSGQSIIKRMFS
;
A
#
# COMPACT_ATOMS: atom_id res chain seq x y z
N MET A 1 -5.38 -23.80 5.72
CA MET A 1 -4.33 -23.16 6.54
C MET A 1 -4.95 -22.01 7.31
N LYS A 2 -4.81 -21.96 8.64
CA LYS A 2 -5.34 -20.86 9.45
C LYS A 2 -4.30 -19.74 9.51
N TYR A 3 -4.71 -18.49 9.29
CA TYR A 3 -3.82 -17.33 9.43
C TYR A 3 -3.44 -17.13 10.89
N SER A 4 -2.16 -16.86 11.15
CA SER A 4 -1.70 -16.50 12.49
C SER A 4 -2.24 -15.13 12.90
N THR A 5 -2.40 -14.88 14.20
CA THR A 5 -2.85 -13.57 14.74
C THR A 5 -1.97 -12.43 14.23
N LEU A 6 -0.65 -12.64 14.15
CA LEU A 6 0.29 -11.66 13.62
C LEU A 6 -0.03 -11.27 12.17
N GLN A 7 -0.32 -12.24 11.30
CA GLN A 7 -0.67 -11.95 9.90
C GLN A 7 -1.98 -11.17 9.78
N LYS A 8 -2.97 -11.47 10.63
CA LYS A 8 -4.25 -10.77 10.66
C LYS A 8 -4.07 -9.31 11.07
N VAL A 9 -3.30 -9.07 12.14
CA VAL A 9 -3.00 -7.71 12.63
C VAL A 9 -2.20 -6.92 11.60
N LEU A 10 -1.11 -7.49 11.06
CA LEU A 10 -0.30 -6.82 10.03
C LEU A 10 -1.11 -6.52 8.77
N HIS A 11 -2.01 -7.42 8.39
CA HIS A 11 -2.92 -7.18 7.28
C HIS A 11 -3.84 -5.99 7.54
N ALA A 12 -4.55 -6.00 8.68
CA ALA A 12 -5.51 -4.96 9.04
C ALA A 12 -4.84 -3.59 9.15
N LEU A 13 -3.71 -3.52 9.86
CA LEU A 13 -2.94 -2.30 10.02
C LEU A 13 -2.49 -1.76 8.66
N SER A 14 -1.86 -2.60 7.84
CA SER A 14 -1.41 -2.18 6.50
C SER A 14 -2.59 -1.72 5.63
N ALA A 15 -3.72 -2.43 5.65
CA ALA A 15 -4.87 -2.11 4.81
C ALA A 15 -5.46 -0.75 5.18
N LEU A 16 -5.68 -0.48 6.48
CA LEU A 16 -6.19 0.80 6.96
C LEU A 16 -5.24 1.94 6.59
N THR A 17 -3.94 1.75 6.82
CA THR A 17 -2.93 2.77 6.53
C THR A 17 -2.81 3.04 5.03
N ILE A 18 -2.80 2.01 4.17
CA ILE A 18 -2.73 2.20 2.71
C ILE A 18 -3.96 2.93 2.18
N ILE A 19 -5.17 2.58 2.66
CA ILE A 19 -6.40 3.27 2.27
C ILE A 19 -6.32 4.76 2.64
N TRP A 20 -5.92 5.07 3.88
CA TRP A 20 -5.71 6.44 4.33
C TRP A 20 -4.69 7.20 3.45
N LEU A 21 -3.54 6.58 3.15
CA LEU A 21 -2.47 7.19 2.35
C LEU A 21 -2.92 7.50 0.93
N LEU A 22 -3.65 6.57 0.29
CA LEU A 22 -4.19 6.78 -1.05
C LEU A 22 -5.24 7.90 -1.05
N MET A 23 -6.20 7.84 -0.12
CA MET A 23 -7.25 8.86 -0.02
C MET A 23 -6.67 10.26 0.21
N SER A 24 -5.80 10.40 1.21
CA SER A 24 -5.16 11.68 1.54
C SER A 24 -4.23 12.17 0.43
N GLY A 25 -3.51 11.26 -0.25
CA GLY A 25 -2.62 11.60 -1.36
C GLY A 25 -3.37 12.13 -2.58
N PHE A 26 -4.43 11.43 -3.01
CA PHE A 26 -5.29 11.91 -4.10
C PHE A 26 -6.01 13.20 -3.71
N TYR A 27 -6.52 13.29 -2.48
CA TYR A 27 -7.18 14.50 -1.99
C TYR A 27 -6.24 15.71 -1.97
N ALA A 28 -4.99 15.56 -1.53
CA ALA A 28 -3.99 16.64 -1.58
C ALA A 28 -3.69 17.11 -3.02
N GLY A 29 -3.83 16.23 -4.01
CA GLY A 29 -3.74 16.58 -5.42
C GLY A 29 -4.90 17.44 -5.93
N LEU A 30 -6.07 17.36 -5.28
CA LEU A 30 -7.26 18.14 -5.62
C LEU A 30 -7.30 19.53 -4.96
N ILE A 31 -6.52 19.74 -3.89
CA ILE A 31 -6.43 21.03 -3.21
C ILE A 31 -5.57 21.99 -4.04
N SER A 32 -6.19 23.07 -4.53
CA SER A 32 -5.54 24.16 -5.27
C SER A 32 -5.37 25.44 -4.47
N GLU A 33 -6.31 25.78 -3.57
CA GLU A 33 -6.35 27.11 -2.95
C GLU A 33 -5.77 27.18 -1.53
N ASP A 34 -5.78 26.08 -0.78
CA ASP A 34 -5.27 26.04 0.60
C ASP A 34 -3.89 25.39 0.69
N ALA A 35 -2.86 26.23 0.57
CA ALA A 35 -1.46 25.80 0.65
C ALA A 35 -1.08 25.24 2.04
N ALA A 36 -1.69 25.76 3.12
CA ALA A 36 -1.39 25.32 4.48
C ALA A 36 -1.95 23.92 4.73
N LEU A 37 -3.20 23.68 4.35
CA LEU A 37 -3.84 22.37 4.46
C LEU A 37 -3.13 21.34 3.57
N LYS A 38 -2.78 21.71 2.33
CA LYS A 38 -2.03 20.83 1.43
C LYS A 38 -0.69 20.40 2.02
N ARG A 39 0.02 21.34 2.64
CA ARG A 39 1.29 21.05 3.33
C ARG A 39 1.09 20.12 4.52
N LEU A 40 0.11 20.39 5.37
CA LEU A 40 -0.22 19.56 6.54
C LEU A 40 -0.56 18.11 6.13
N ILE A 41 -1.45 17.95 5.15
CA ILE A 41 -1.83 16.62 4.65
C ILE A 41 -0.62 15.92 4.03
N GLY A 42 0.21 16.65 3.28
CA GLY A 42 1.45 16.13 2.73
C GLY A 42 2.38 15.59 3.81
N GLU A 43 2.74 16.40 4.81
CA GLU A 43 3.64 16.01 5.92
C GLU A 43 3.10 14.82 6.73
N LEU A 44 1.78 14.78 6.98
CA LEU A 44 1.14 13.63 7.62
C LEU A 44 1.18 12.37 6.74
N ASN A 45 0.93 12.50 5.44
CA ASN A 45 0.99 11.38 4.50
C ASN A 45 2.41 10.78 4.48
N VAL A 46 3.45 11.63 4.42
CA VAL A 46 4.85 11.16 4.52
C VAL A 46 5.09 10.41 5.83
N SER A 47 4.72 10.98 6.97
CA SER A 47 4.96 10.38 8.30
C SER A 47 4.25 9.04 8.47
N VAL A 48 3.01 8.96 8.01
CA VAL A 48 2.22 7.73 8.05
C VAL A 48 2.78 6.68 7.08
N SER A 49 3.26 7.09 5.90
CA SER A 49 3.89 6.17 4.93
C SER A 49 5.21 5.60 5.43
N LEU A 50 6.03 6.42 6.11
CA LEU A 50 7.27 5.97 6.72
C LEU A 50 7.01 5.00 7.87
N SER A 51 5.93 5.22 8.62
CA SER A 51 5.47 4.29 9.66
C SER A 51 4.96 2.98 9.08
N LEU A 52 4.31 3.01 7.91
CA LEU A 52 3.83 1.81 7.22
C LEU A 52 4.99 0.91 6.77
N ALA A 53 6.10 1.48 6.32
CA ALA A 53 7.23 0.74 5.76
C ALA A 53 7.71 -0.46 6.60
N PRO A 54 8.05 -0.33 7.90
CA PRO A 54 8.49 -1.47 8.71
C PRO A 54 7.39 -2.53 8.88
N PHE A 55 6.13 -2.14 9.09
CA PHE A 55 5.02 -3.09 9.21
C PHE A 55 4.80 -3.86 7.91
N PHE A 56 4.94 -3.17 6.77
CA PHE A 56 4.76 -3.78 5.46
C PHE A 56 5.92 -4.72 5.10
N LEU A 57 7.16 -4.36 5.44
CA LEU A 57 8.32 -5.24 5.28
C LEU A 57 8.18 -6.52 6.11
N LEU A 58 7.75 -6.40 7.37
CA LEU A 58 7.47 -7.56 8.21
C LEU A 58 6.35 -8.41 7.59
N ARG A 59 5.27 -7.78 7.11
CA ARG A 59 4.18 -8.47 6.41
C ARG A 59 4.67 -9.22 5.17
N LEU A 60 5.54 -8.60 4.37
CA LEU A 60 6.14 -9.22 3.20
C LEU A 60 6.91 -10.49 3.61
N CYS A 61 7.77 -10.41 4.62
CA CYS A 61 8.54 -11.55 5.11
C CYS A 61 7.65 -12.73 5.59
N VAL A 62 6.56 -12.44 6.30
CA VAL A 62 5.72 -13.50 6.91
C VAL A 62 4.59 -14.01 6.02
N SER A 63 4.25 -13.31 4.93
CA SER A 63 3.05 -13.62 4.12
C SER A 63 3.31 -13.75 2.62
N PHE A 64 4.41 -13.22 2.10
CA PHE A 64 4.71 -13.33 0.68
C PHE A 64 4.92 -14.79 0.26
N GLY A 65 4.39 -15.18 -0.90
CA GLY A 65 4.57 -16.53 -1.46
C GLY A 65 3.80 -17.68 -0.78
N ARG A 66 3.25 -17.51 0.44
CA ARG A 66 2.55 -18.58 1.18
C ARG A 66 1.31 -19.18 0.47
N GLY A 67 0.77 -18.49 -0.53
CA GLY A 67 -0.33 -19.00 -1.37
C GLY A 67 0.12 -19.88 -2.54
N TYR A 68 1.39 -19.85 -2.92
CA TYR A 68 1.89 -20.51 -4.13
C TYR A 68 1.79 -22.04 -4.06
N GLY A 69 2.17 -22.65 -2.93
CA GLY A 69 2.11 -24.10 -2.74
C GLY A 69 0.70 -24.69 -2.87
N ALA A 70 -0.33 -23.90 -2.57
CA ALA A 70 -1.73 -24.32 -2.73
C ALA A 70 -2.26 -24.20 -4.17
N LEU A 71 -1.49 -23.56 -5.07
CA LEU A 71 -1.83 -23.41 -6.50
C LEU A 71 -1.21 -24.48 -7.38
N VAL A 72 -0.16 -25.16 -6.90
CA VAL A 72 0.50 -26.24 -7.63
C VAL A 72 -0.51 -27.36 -7.89
N GLY A 73 -0.79 -27.63 -9.17
CA GLY A 73 -1.76 -28.65 -9.59
C GLY A 73 -3.21 -28.16 -9.75
N VAL A 74 -3.51 -26.88 -9.45
CA VAL A 74 -4.85 -26.31 -9.66
C VAL A 74 -5.02 -25.89 -11.13
N LYS A 75 -5.96 -26.55 -11.83
CA LYS A 75 -6.29 -26.25 -13.24
C LYS A 75 -7.16 -25.00 -13.43
N ASN A 76 -7.85 -24.55 -12.39
CA ASN A 76 -8.73 -23.37 -12.46
C ASN A 76 -7.92 -22.07 -12.47
N LEU A 77 -8.29 -21.12 -13.33
CA LEU A 77 -7.60 -19.83 -13.46
C LEU A 77 -7.89 -18.88 -12.28
N MET A 78 -9.04 -19.01 -11.63
CA MET A 78 -9.50 -18.07 -10.60
C MET A 78 -8.56 -17.97 -9.38
N PRO A 79 -8.06 -19.08 -8.79
CA PRO A 79 -7.10 -19.00 -7.69
C PRO A 79 -5.75 -18.38 -8.10
N TRP A 80 -5.32 -18.60 -9.34
CA TRP A 80 -4.13 -17.96 -9.91
C TRP A 80 -4.29 -16.45 -10.03
N LEU A 81 -5.44 -15.98 -10.50
CA LEU A 81 -5.75 -14.54 -10.56
C LEU A 81 -5.75 -13.90 -9.18
N VAL A 82 -6.32 -14.55 -8.17
CA VAL A 82 -6.33 -14.02 -6.79
C VAL A 82 -4.90 -13.88 -6.27
N PHE A 83 -4.05 -14.89 -6.47
CA PHE A 83 -2.65 -14.82 -6.07
C PHE A 83 -1.86 -13.77 -6.85
N PHE A 84 -2.10 -13.66 -8.15
CA PHE A 84 -1.49 -12.65 -9.00
C PHE A 84 -1.84 -11.24 -8.52
N VAL A 85 -3.12 -10.94 -8.29
CA VAL A 85 -3.56 -9.63 -7.77
C VAL A 85 -2.92 -9.32 -6.42
N HIS A 86 -2.84 -10.29 -5.49
CA HIS A 86 -2.15 -10.07 -4.22
C HIS A 86 -0.66 -9.80 -4.40
N THR A 87 0.00 -10.55 -5.27
CA THR A 87 1.43 -10.38 -5.56
C THR A 87 1.69 -9.00 -6.19
N MET A 88 0.86 -8.59 -7.14
CA MET A 88 0.92 -7.26 -7.74
C MET A 88 0.64 -6.16 -6.72
N MET A 89 -0.28 -6.35 -5.77
CA MET A 89 -0.45 -5.40 -4.66
C MET A 89 0.82 -5.29 -3.82
N TYR A 90 1.48 -6.40 -3.48
CA TYR A 90 2.75 -6.37 -2.74
C TYR A 90 3.82 -5.57 -3.48
N VAL A 91 4.01 -5.85 -4.77
CA VAL A 91 4.98 -5.16 -5.61
C VAL A 91 4.65 -3.67 -5.73
N SER A 92 3.38 -3.33 -6.00
CA SER A 92 2.94 -1.94 -6.12
C SER A 92 3.15 -1.15 -4.83
N VAL A 93 2.87 -1.71 -3.66
CA VAL A 93 3.15 -1.02 -2.38
C VAL A 93 4.64 -0.78 -2.19
N VAL A 94 5.50 -1.74 -2.51
CA VAL A 94 6.96 -1.54 -2.42
C VAL A 94 7.41 -0.43 -3.37
N ILE A 95 6.93 -0.43 -4.62
CA ILE A 95 7.24 0.63 -5.60
C ILE A 95 6.78 1.99 -5.08
N VAL A 96 5.54 2.09 -4.57
CA VAL A 96 4.98 3.34 -4.02
C VAL A 96 5.80 3.84 -2.82
N LEU A 97 6.20 2.97 -1.90
CA LEU A 97 7.01 3.36 -0.74
C LEU A 97 8.40 3.86 -1.16
N ILE A 98 9.10 3.11 -2.02
CA ILE A 98 10.44 3.47 -2.51
C ILE A 98 10.37 4.79 -3.29
N SER A 99 9.46 4.87 -4.28
CA SER A 99 9.30 6.07 -5.09
C SER A 99 8.84 7.28 -4.27
N GLY A 100 8.01 7.08 -3.25
CA GLY A 100 7.53 8.14 -2.37
C GLY A 100 8.66 8.76 -1.55
N VAL A 101 9.56 7.93 -1.00
CA VAL A 101 10.75 8.41 -0.28
C VAL A 101 11.68 9.18 -1.22
N PHE A 102 11.96 8.63 -2.41
CA PHE A 102 12.91 9.24 -3.35
C PHE A 102 12.35 10.41 -4.17
N MET A 103 11.03 10.59 -4.23
CA MET A 103 10.39 11.76 -4.86
C MET A 103 10.55 13.02 -4.00
N MET A 104 10.87 12.89 -2.71
CA MET A 104 10.95 14.04 -1.80
C MET A 104 12.00 15.06 -2.23
N ASP A 105 11.53 16.28 -2.48
CA ASP A 105 12.31 17.48 -2.87
C ASP A 105 12.66 18.38 -1.67
N ARG A 106 12.33 17.92 -0.47
CA ARG A 106 12.51 18.63 0.78
C ARG A 106 12.81 17.65 1.92
N PRO A 107 13.34 18.13 3.06
CA PRO A 107 13.58 17.29 4.23
C PRO A 107 12.31 16.54 4.67
N ILE A 108 12.48 15.26 5.01
CA ILE A 108 11.40 14.41 5.51
C ILE A 108 11.22 14.70 7.00
N ILE A 109 10.07 15.26 7.37
CA ILE A 109 9.73 15.54 8.77
C ILE A 109 8.81 14.42 9.26
N PHE A 110 9.32 13.57 10.15
CA PHE A 110 8.59 12.47 10.75
C PHE A 110 7.84 12.91 12.01
N PHE A 111 6.52 13.10 11.88
CA PHE A 111 5.60 13.57 12.94
C PHE A 111 6.09 14.82 13.71
N ASN A 112 6.89 15.66 13.07
CA ASN A 112 7.55 16.81 13.69
C ASN A 112 8.47 16.46 14.88
N VAL A 113 8.91 15.21 14.98
CA VAL A 113 9.82 14.71 16.03
C VAL A 113 11.23 14.51 15.49
N VAL A 114 11.36 13.93 14.29
CA VAL A 114 12.65 13.62 13.66
C VAL A 114 12.67 14.19 12.25
N THR A 115 13.77 14.81 11.85
CA THR A 115 13.97 15.31 10.50
C THR A 115 15.07 14.49 9.81
N PHE A 116 14.76 13.92 8.67
CA PHE A 116 15.72 13.27 7.80
C PHE A 116 16.06 14.20 6.63
N PRO A 117 17.34 14.28 6.21
CA PRO A 117 17.69 15.02 5.00
C PRO A 117 16.99 14.41 3.79
N GLN A 118 16.75 15.22 2.77
CA GLN A 118 16.20 14.72 1.51
C GLN A 118 17.13 13.61 0.94
N PRO A 119 16.59 12.47 0.47
CA PRO A 119 17.43 11.36 0.02
C PRO A 119 18.25 11.64 -1.23
N LEU A 120 17.74 12.50 -2.12
CA LEU A 120 18.36 12.83 -3.40
C LEU A 120 18.48 14.35 -3.53
N SER A 121 19.59 14.81 -4.10
CA SER A 121 19.83 16.23 -4.39
C SER A 121 19.56 16.61 -5.85
N SER A 122 19.40 15.62 -6.74
CA SER A 122 19.12 15.83 -8.16
C SER A 122 17.62 16.01 -8.42
N VAL A 123 17.25 17.17 -8.97
CA VAL A 123 15.86 17.49 -9.38
C VAL A 123 15.35 16.53 -10.46
N ASP A 124 16.22 16.11 -11.38
CA ASP A 124 15.84 15.15 -12.43
C ASP A 124 15.46 13.79 -11.84
N MET A 125 16.15 13.37 -10.78
CA MET A 125 15.90 12.10 -10.12
C MET A 125 14.63 12.15 -9.28
N THR A 126 14.43 13.20 -8.47
CA THR A 126 13.18 13.37 -7.69
C THR A 126 11.97 13.46 -8.62
N GLY A 127 12.09 14.16 -9.75
CA GLY A 127 11.07 14.24 -10.79
C GLY A 127 10.81 12.89 -11.50
N LEU A 128 11.83 12.07 -11.72
CA LEU A 128 11.66 10.70 -12.23
C LEU A 128 10.86 9.84 -11.23
N PHE A 129 11.22 9.86 -9.95
CA PHE A 129 10.50 9.12 -8.94
C PHE A 129 9.06 9.59 -8.78
N GLY A 130 8.79 10.89 -8.93
CA GLY A 130 7.41 11.39 -8.97
C GLY A 130 6.60 10.87 -10.15
N ARG A 131 7.20 10.82 -11.35
CA ARG A 131 6.56 10.22 -12.55
C ARG A 131 6.31 8.73 -12.42
N ILE A 132 7.05 8.02 -11.57
CA ILE A 132 6.82 6.61 -11.22
C ILE A 132 5.74 6.50 -10.13
N HIS A 133 5.82 7.35 -9.10
CA HIS A 133 4.97 7.30 -7.91
C HIS A 133 3.50 7.52 -8.25
N THR A 134 3.18 8.57 -9.01
CA THR A 134 1.80 8.91 -9.36
C THR A 134 1.04 7.76 -10.06
N PRO A 135 1.54 7.17 -11.17
CA PRO A 135 0.86 6.04 -11.81
C PRO A 135 0.87 4.78 -10.92
N ALA A 136 1.93 4.54 -10.13
CA ALA A 136 1.98 3.41 -9.20
C ALA A 136 0.87 3.50 -8.13
N CYS A 137 0.57 4.71 -7.62
CA CYS A 137 -0.56 4.95 -6.73
C CYS A 137 -1.91 4.65 -7.41
N GLY A 138 -2.07 5.02 -8.68
CA GLY A 138 -3.25 4.69 -9.48
C GLY A 138 -3.44 3.18 -9.67
N VAL A 139 -2.37 2.46 -10.02
CA VAL A 139 -2.39 1.00 -10.15
C VAL A 139 -2.71 0.33 -8.82
N LEU A 140 -2.10 0.78 -7.72
CA LEU A 140 -2.38 0.25 -6.39
C LEU A 140 -3.84 0.47 -5.98
N ALA A 141 -4.41 1.65 -6.23
CA ALA A 141 -5.81 1.94 -5.96
C ALA A 141 -6.75 1.03 -6.75
N ALA A 142 -6.46 0.79 -8.03
CA ALA A 142 -7.24 -0.13 -8.87
C ALA A 142 -7.18 -1.57 -8.36
N LEU A 143 -5.98 -2.06 -7.98
CA LEU A 143 -5.81 -3.41 -7.43
C LEU A 143 -6.54 -3.60 -6.10
N ILE A 144 -6.49 -2.60 -5.21
CA ILE A 144 -7.22 -2.62 -3.94
C ILE A 144 -8.73 -2.63 -4.20
N THR A 145 -9.21 -1.83 -5.14
CA THR A 145 -10.63 -1.81 -5.52
C THR A 145 -11.08 -3.17 -6.01
N LEU A 146 -10.32 -3.79 -6.93
CA LEU A 146 -10.59 -5.14 -7.42
C LEU A 146 -10.59 -6.17 -6.29
N HIS A 147 -9.63 -6.08 -5.36
CA HIS A 147 -9.55 -6.95 -4.19
C HIS A 147 -10.79 -6.83 -3.29
N VAL A 148 -11.19 -5.61 -2.96
CA VAL A 148 -12.37 -5.35 -2.11
C VAL A 148 -13.65 -5.83 -2.80
N VAL A 149 -13.84 -5.54 -4.09
CA VAL A 149 -14.98 -6.02 -4.88
C VAL A 149 -15.03 -7.55 -4.90
N ALA A 150 -13.88 -8.22 -5.08
CA ALA A 150 -13.82 -9.68 -5.01
C ALA A 150 -14.24 -10.20 -3.63
N VAL A 151 -13.73 -9.61 -2.54
CA VAL A 151 -14.12 -9.98 -1.17
C VAL A 151 -15.62 -9.81 -0.95
N ILE A 152 -16.21 -8.70 -1.37
CA ILE A 152 -17.66 -8.44 -1.26
C ILE A 152 -18.45 -9.50 -2.05
N LYS A 153 -18.07 -9.76 -3.31
CA LYS A 153 -18.73 -10.77 -4.16
C LYS A 153 -18.70 -12.15 -3.51
N HIS A 154 -17.56 -12.56 -2.96
CA HIS A 154 -17.42 -13.85 -2.28
C HIS A 154 -18.25 -13.92 -0.99
N GLN A 155 -18.28 -12.83 -0.22
CA GLN A 155 -19.08 -12.74 1.00
C GLN A 155 -20.59 -12.86 0.70
N LEU A 156 -21.07 -12.18 -0.35
CA LEU A 156 -22.45 -12.28 -0.83
C LEU A 156 -22.79 -13.67 -1.39
N SER A 157 -21.79 -14.39 -1.91
CA SER A 157 -21.94 -15.78 -2.39
C SER A 157 -21.92 -16.83 -1.27
N GLY A 158 -22.02 -16.42 0.01
CA GLY A 158 -22.03 -17.31 1.16
C GLY A 158 -20.66 -17.84 1.60
N GLN A 159 -19.57 -17.41 0.95
CA GLN A 159 -18.21 -17.78 1.36
C GLN A 159 -17.69 -16.77 2.39
N SER A 160 -17.59 -17.18 3.66
CA SER A 160 -17.13 -16.31 4.75
C SER A 160 -15.61 -16.12 4.76
N ILE A 161 -15.08 -15.46 3.72
CA ILE A 161 -13.64 -15.15 3.59
C ILE A 161 -13.21 -14.18 4.69
N ILE A 162 -14.06 -13.21 5.05
CA ILE A 162 -13.80 -12.23 6.13
C ILE A 162 -13.62 -12.94 7.47
N LYS A 163 -14.44 -13.95 7.78
CA LYS A 163 -14.30 -14.75 9.01
C LYS A 163 -12.95 -15.44 9.09
N ARG A 164 -12.34 -15.84 7.98
CA ARG A 164 -11.01 -16.49 8.01
C ARG A 164 -9.86 -15.52 8.30
N MET A 165 -10.05 -14.22 8.06
CA MET A 165 -9.03 -13.19 8.32
C MET A 165 -9.27 -12.43 9.64
N PHE A 166 -10.50 -12.30 10.11
CA PHE A 166 -10.82 -11.51 11.31
C PHE A 166 -11.43 -12.32 12.48
N SER A 167 -11.67 -13.63 12.31
CA SER A 167 -12.02 -14.58 13.39
C SER A 167 -10.89 -15.59 13.57
#